data_AF-I2Q322-F1
#
_entry.id   AF-I2Q322-F1
#
_cell.length_a   1.000
_cell.length_b   1.000
_cell.length_c   1.000
_cell.angle_alpha   90.00
_cell.angle_beta   90.00
_cell.angle_gamma   90.00
#
_symmetry.space_group_name_H-M   'P 1'
#
loop_
_entity.id
_entity.type
_entity.pdbx_description
1 polymer ?
#
loop_
_entity_poly.entity_id
_entity_poly.type
_entity_poly.pdbx_seq_one_letter_code
_entity_poly.pdbx_strand_id
1 'polypeptide(L)'
;MTDYVALVPEDGAGAVGPGLADRLAGLAGRERLAFPPLGADPAGLAGVLLLCPGRPGTVTVNGRPATPLWRRGGRLLFSPELFRRHENVVALGRGAGEPRLAPVVADAGRVRDLDLWPETAWRMETLSGADLGPAPVRSHAPAAAPGLLDGLARGLAAMVAPDGEVWSFYDLEAATFRLSGWRWDTGIVLEGLAAAAAAGIGAGSATAARTVGDRLLAVRLADPACPGGFPEWTDLRYFPSPRRVCQWVVPFNAAFVAAGLMRLAGLTGEAAYREAARESLLLAAEAGLTPAGGVAGYYFEDARQWRYLGQINDSGVLGRGLALFPGEAWASTAAARAGAYILAKAARPDGHIGRAWWDPDGARPAGAPLFPEWAKHPDRLVAKVFLRGQAWVLMGLAGAVRLGANAPLLDGARRLADFVLAAQQADGSWRYSQKQPELGACAKTTAALALALAEWARASGDAGPLTAVSRALGYLETCRRPDVVPPELAGMPVDTSGEGCIVYFRDRPVVCAYAGALELLARLAVGERP
;
A
#
# COMPACT_ATOMS: atom_id res chain seq x y z
N MET A 1 36.39 -4.76 -23.24
CA MET A 1 35.76 -3.43 -23.13
C MET A 1 34.32 -3.62 -23.51
N THR A 2 33.37 -3.13 -22.72
CA THR A 2 31.94 -3.31 -22.97
C THR A 2 31.49 -2.30 -24.03
N ASP A 3 30.95 -2.79 -25.15
CA ASP A 3 30.49 -1.94 -26.26
C ASP A 3 29.08 -1.42 -25.99
N TYR A 4 29.01 -0.19 -25.47
CA TYR A 4 27.75 0.49 -25.18
C TYR A 4 26.98 0.83 -26.47
N VAL A 5 25.66 0.69 -26.41
CA VAL A 5 24.72 0.89 -27.52
C VAL A 5 23.70 1.97 -27.18
N ALA A 6 23.63 3.01 -28.02
CA ALA A 6 22.68 4.10 -27.97
C ALA A 6 21.43 3.81 -28.82
N LEU A 7 20.26 4.22 -28.34
CA LEU A 7 19.01 4.17 -29.09
C LEU A 7 18.65 5.54 -29.66
N VAL A 8 18.46 5.59 -30.97
CA VAL A 8 18.20 6.81 -31.74
C VAL A 8 16.90 6.65 -32.53
N PRO A 9 15.96 7.61 -32.49
CA PRO A 9 14.77 7.59 -33.35
C PRO A 9 15.13 7.58 -34.85
N GLU A 10 14.44 6.78 -35.66
CA GLU A 10 14.71 6.66 -37.11
C GLU A 10 14.33 7.90 -37.93
N ASP A 11 13.45 8.74 -37.40
CA ASP A 11 12.85 9.90 -38.09
C ASP A 11 13.81 11.09 -38.26
N GLY A 12 15.09 10.96 -37.85
CA GLY A 12 16.18 11.86 -38.26
C GLY A 12 16.08 13.31 -37.76
N ALA A 13 14.95 13.70 -37.18
CA ALA A 13 14.81 14.92 -36.42
C ALA A 13 15.49 14.70 -35.07
N GLY A 14 16.75 15.12 -34.98
CA GLY A 14 17.44 15.30 -33.69
C GLY A 14 16.79 16.33 -32.76
N ALA A 15 15.53 16.71 -32.99
CA ALA A 15 14.72 17.55 -32.15
C ALA A 15 13.72 16.65 -31.43
N VAL A 16 13.83 16.64 -30.10
CA VAL A 16 12.71 16.35 -29.20
C VAL A 16 11.46 17.02 -29.80
N GLY A 17 10.54 16.25 -30.39
CA GLY A 17 9.33 16.80 -30.98
C GLY A 17 8.60 17.67 -29.95
N PRO A 18 7.86 18.72 -30.35
CA PRO A 18 7.25 19.68 -29.42
C PRO A 18 6.44 18.99 -28.30
N GLY A 19 5.83 17.83 -28.60
CA GLY A 19 5.11 17.02 -27.61
C GLY A 19 5.98 16.39 -26.49
N LEU A 20 7.26 16.09 -26.74
CA LEU A 20 8.16 15.52 -25.73
C LEU A 20 8.82 16.62 -24.89
N ALA A 21 9.13 17.78 -25.47
CA ALA A 21 9.70 18.92 -24.75
C ALA A 21 8.67 19.52 -23.78
N ASP A 22 7.41 19.67 -24.20
CA ASP A 22 6.32 20.20 -23.36
C ASP A 22 5.93 19.21 -22.25
N ARG A 23 5.98 17.90 -22.51
CA ARG A 23 5.71 16.86 -21.49
C ARG A 23 6.86 16.73 -20.48
N LEU A 24 8.11 16.94 -20.89
CA LEU A 24 9.26 16.99 -19.98
C LEU A 24 9.33 18.31 -19.19
N ALA A 25 8.90 19.43 -19.77
CA ALA A 25 8.80 20.72 -19.08
C ALA A 25 7.75 20.72 -17.95
N GLY A 26 6.67 19.95 -18.11
CA GLY A 26 5.65 19.75 -17.06
C GLY A 26 6.18 19.03 -15.80
N LEU A 27 7.24 18.23 -15.92
CA LEU A 27 7.89 17.51 -14.82
C LEU A 27 8.94 18.35 -14.08
N ALA A 28 9.49 19.40 -14.72
CA ALA A 28 10.61 20.19 -14.20
C ALA A 28 10.22 21.24 -13.13
N GLY A 29 8.93 21.38 -12.81
CA GLY A 29 8.41 22.40 -11.91
C GLY A 29 7.92 21.86 -10.58
N ARG A 30 8.79 21.34 -9.69
CA ARG A 30 8.64 21.32 -8.20
C ARG A 30 9.83 20.64 -7.49
N GLU A 31 10.60 21.41 -6.70
CA GLU A 31 11.67 21.00 -5.74
C GLU A 31 11.10 20.16 -4.55
N ARG A 32 11.75 19.25 -3.78
CA ARG A 32 13.15 19.07 -3.26
C ARG A 32 13.36 17.65 -2.61
N LEU A 33 14.63 17.25 -2.44
CA LEU A 33 15.28 15.94 -2.06
C LEU A 33 15.18 15.38 -0.61
N ALA A 34 15.39 14.05 -0.42
CA ALA A 34 16.38 13.40 0.51
C ALA A 34 16.47 11.83 0.41
N PHE A 35 17.68 11.23 0.59
CA PHE A 35 18.08 9.79 0.47
C PHE A 35 18.66 9.20 1.79
N PRO A 36 18.87 7.85 1.95
CA PRO A 36 20.22 7.20 1.81
C PRO A 36 20.19 5.68 1.37
N PRO A 37 21.31 4.89 1.41
CA PRO A 37 22.53 4.88 0.59
C PRO A 37 22.67 3.64 -0.34
N LEU A 38 23.72 3.68 -1.19
CA LEU A 38 24.07 2.74 -2.27
C LEU A 38 24.66 1.38 -1.83
N GLY A 39 24.40 0.36 -2.67
CA GLY A 39 25.20 -0.86 -2.78
C GLY A 39 24.70 -1.76 -3.91
N ALA A 40 25.07 -1.48 -5.17
CA ALA A 40 24.94 -2.46 -6.26
C ALA A 40 25.89 -2.11 -7.42
N ASP A 41 26.49 -3.17 -7.95
CA ASP A 41 27.42 -3.29 -9.07
C ASP A 41 27.05 -2.42 -10.31
N PRO A 42 27.99 -1.65 -10.89
CA PRO A 42 27.79 -0.88 -12.13
C PRO A 42 27.38 -1.72 -13.35
N ALA A 43 27.56 -3.05 -13.34
CA ALA A 43 27.23 -3.93 -14.47
C ALA A 43 25.71 -4.08 -14.73
N GLY A 44 24.85 -3.61 -13.82
CA GLY A 44 23.40 -3.85 -13.86
C GLY A 44 22.54 -2.73 -14.46
N LEU A 45 23.07 -1.53 -14.71
CA LEU A 45 22.25 -0.34 -14.94
C LEU A 45 21.96 -0.06 -16.43
N ALA A 46 20.67 -0.10 -16.81
CA ALA A 46 20.18 0.67 -17.95
C ALA A 46 20.18 2.15 -17.57
N GLY A 47 20.91 2.99 -18.29
CA GLY A 47 21.07 4.41 -18.00
C GLY A 47 20.62 5.30 -19.16
N VAL A 48 20.09 6.48 -18.84
CA VAL A 48 19.85 7.53 -19.83
C VAL A 48 21.16 8.30 -20.01
N LEU A 49 21.67 8.43 -21.25
CA LEU A 49 22.90 9.17 -21.54
C LEU A 49 22.64 10.49 -22.28
N LEU A 50 23.41 11.50 -21.92
CA LEU A 50 23.51 12.79 -22.61
C LEU A 50 24.71 12.74 -23.57
N LEU A 51 24.46 12.79 -24.88
CA LEU A 51 25.50 12.99 -25.88
C LEU A 51 25.57 14.47 -26.25
N CYS A 52 26.64 15.14 -25.84
CA CYS A 52 26.87 16.55 -26.12
C CYS A 52 28.04 16.73 -27.11
N PRO A 53 27.86 17.45 -28.24
CA PRO A 53 28.94 17.75 -29.16
C PRO A 53 29.95 18.75 -28.56
N GLY A 54 31.21 18.33 -28.43
CA GLY A 54 32.38 19.10 -28.85
C GLY A 54 32.78 20.44 -28.21
N ARG A 55 32.07 21.00 -27.21
CA ARG A 55 32.58 22.18 -26.47
C ARG A 55 32.53 22.03 -24.94
N PRO A 56 33.53 22.55 -24.21
CA PRO A 56 33.58 22.47 -22.76
C PRO A 56 32.46 23.33 -22.17
N GLY A 57 31.55 22.70 -21.43
CA GLY A 57 30.53 23.33 -20.63
C GLY A 57 30.19 22.45 -19.44
N THR A 58 29.80 23.05 -18.33
CA THR A 58 29.34 22.35 -17.14
C THR A 58 27.97 21.74 -17.43
N VAL A 59 27.91 20.42 -17.64
CA VAL A 59 26.64 19.70 -17.70
C VAL A 59 26.10 19.62 -16.27
N THR A 60 24.85 20.06 -16.08
CA THR A 60 24.22 20.10 -14.76
C THR A 60 22.99 19.19 -14.78
N VAL A 61 22.94 18.18 -13.93
CA VAL A 61 21.83 17.22 -13.82
C VAL A 61 21.23 17.37 -12.42
N ASN A 62 19.92 17.63 -12.32
CA ASN A 62 19.24 17.89 -11.05
C ASN A 62 19.91 18.99 -10.20
N GLY A 63 20.36 20.06 -10.87
CA GLY A 63 21.05 21.18 -10.21
C GLY A 63 22.47 20.86 -9.69
N ARG A 64 23.03 19.68 -10.03
CA ARG A 64 24.40 19.27 -9.67
C ARG A 64 25.29 19.15 -10.90
N PRO A 65 26.56 19.59 -10.84
CA PRO A 65 27.52 19.36 -11.92
C PRO A 65 27.73 17.85 -12.16
N ALA A 66 27.61 17.40 -13.41
CA ALA A 66 27.87 16.04 -13.80
C ALA A 66 29.35 15.84 -14.12
N THR A 67 29.97 14.81 -13.55
CA THR A 67 31.38 14.46 -13.80
C THR A 67 31.48 13.59 -15.07
N PRO A 68 32.31 13.97 -16.06
CA PRO A 68 32.53 13.14 -17.23
C PRO A 68 33.31 11.87 -16.87
N LEU A 69 32.78 10.70 -17.24
CA LEU A 69 33.44 9.39 -17.12
C LEU A 69 34.37 9.10 -18.30
N TRP A 70 34.09 9.64 -19.49
CA TRP A 70 34.85 9.32 -20.70
C TRP A 70 34.74 10.41 -21.78
N ARG A 71 35.75 10.50 -22.65
CA ARG A 71 35.80 11.44 -23.79
C ARG A 71 36.49 10.79 -25.00
N ARG A 72 35.84 10.78 -26.17
CA ARG A 72 36.48 10.40 -27.46
C ARG A 72 35.71 11.00 -28.63
N GLY A 73 36.41 11.44 -29.68
CA GLY A 73 35.79 11.91 -30.94
C GLY A 73 34.82 13.08 -30.77
N GLY A 74 35.05 13.97 -29.80
CA GLY A 74 34.15 15.10 -29.52
C GLY A 74 32.87 14.74 -28.74
N ARG A 75 32.72 13.50 -28.27
CA ARG A 75 31.62 13.04 -27.40
C ARG A 75 32.08 12.88 -25.95
N LEU A 76 31.20 13.19 -25.01
CA LEU A 76 31.41 13.05 -23.55
C LEU A 76 30.43 12.03 -22.97
N LEU A 77 30.89 11.21 -22.04
CA LEU A 77 30.10 10.30 -21.20
C LEU A 77 30.08 10.83 -19.77
N PHE A 78 28.96 10.75 -19.05
CA PHE A 78 28.82 11.23 -17.66
C PHE A 78 28.42 10.11 -16.71
N SER A 79 28.70 10.28 -15.41
CA SER A 79 28.46 9.25 -14.39
C SER A 79 26.97 9.00 -14.13
N PRO A 80 26.51 7.73 -14.07
CA PRO A 80 25.11 7.37 -13.85
C PRO A 80 24.64 7.54 -12.40
N GLU A 81 25.48 8.02 -11.47
CA GLU A 81 25.07 8.25 -10.06
C GLU A 81 23.84 9.18 -9.92
N LEU A 82 23.47 9.92 -10.98
CA LEU A 82 22.35 10.85 -11.00
C LEU A 82 21.06 10.30 -11.63
N PHE A 83 21.02 9.06 -12.11
CA PHE A 83 19.86 8.48 -12.82
C PHE A 83 19.45 7.13 -12.23
N ARG A 84 18.51 7.12 -11.28
CA ARG A 84 17.95 5.88 -10.71
C ARG A 84 16.52 5.53 -11.12
N ARG A 85 15.80 6.40 -11.84
CA ARG A 85 14.53 6.12 -12.58
C ARG A 85 14.34 7.19 -13.68
N HIS A 86 13.39 6.96 -14.60
CA HIS A 86 13.08 7.70 -15.84
C HIS A 86 12.80 9.22 -15.73
N GLU A 87 13.07 9.83 -14.58
CA GLU A 87 12.87 11.24 -14.37
C GLU A 87 14.20 11.98 -14.49
N ASN A 88 14.14 13.11 -15.20
CA ASN A 88 15.05 14.25 -15.16
C ASN A 88 16.21 14.23 -16.15
N VAL A 89 15.98 14.81 -17.34
CA VAL A 89 17.04 15.50 -18.05
C VAL A 89 16.66 16.96 -18.25
N VAL A 90 17.49 17.85 -17.71
CA VAL A 90 17.42 19.30 -17.94
C VAL A 90 18.64 19.70 -18.76
N ALA A 91 18.42 20.48 -19.82
CA ALA A 91 19.46 21.04 -20.67
C ALA A 91 20.24 22.17 -19.96
N LEU A 92 21.44 22.51 -20.46
CA LEU A 92 21.77 23.84 -21.03
C LEU A 92 23.29 24.11 -21.14
N GLY A 93 23.67 24.83 -22.22
CA GLY A 93 24.95 25.54 -22.37
C GLY A 93 25.28 25.94 -23.81
N ARG A 94 25.20 27.24 -24.13
CA ARG A 94 25.30 27.84 -25.49
C ARG A 94 26.60 27.50 -26.24
N GLY A 95 26.49 26.77 -27.35
CA GLY A 95 27.55 26.56 -28.35
C GLY A 95 27.17 25.48 -29.35
N ALA A 96 27.48 25.68 -30.63
CA ALA A 96 26.87 24.99 -31.77
C ALA A 96 26.94 23.45 -31.71
N GLY A 97 25.75 22.84 -31.63
CA GLY A 97 25.49 21.41 -31.59
C GLY A 97 24.44 21.11 -30.53
N GLU A 98 23.18 20.95 -30.91
CA GLU A 98 22.12 20.62 -29.97
C GLU A 98 22.44 19.30 -29.24
N PRO A 99 22.34 19.26 -27.89
CA PRO A 99 22.53 18.02 -27.15
C PRO A 99 21.45 17.02 -27.51
N ARG A 100 21.85 15.77 -27.77
CA ARG A 100 20.92 14.67 -28.06
C ARG A 100 20.82 13.74 -26.85
N LEU A 101 19.58 13.38 -26.53
CA LEU A 101 19.28 12.39 -25.50
C LEU A 101 19.05 11.03 -26.15
N ALA A 102 19.78 10.03 -25.67
CA ALA A 102 19.61 8.65 -26.11
C ALA A 102 19.69 7.72 -24.89
N PRO A 103 18.73 6.79 -24.72
CA PRO A 103 18.91 5.66 -23.82
C PRO A 103 20.13 4.86 -24.27
N VAL A 104 21.01 4.48 -23.34
CA VAL A 104 22.19 3.66 -23.67
C VAL A 104 22.26 2.46 -22.75
N VAL A 105 22.49 1.30 -23.35
CA VAL A 105 22.66 0.03 -22.66
C VAL A 105 24.07 -0.50 -22.83
N ALA A 106 24.47 -1.38 -21.91
CA ALA A 106 25.82 -1.96 -21.88
C ALA A 106 26.14 -2.79 -23.14
N ASP A 107 25.12 -3.39 -23.78
CA ASP A 107 25.24 -4.13 -25.03
C ASP A 107 23.88 -4.21 -25.75
N ALA A 108 23.90 -4.53 -27.06
CA ALA A 108 22.71 -4.60 -27.89
C ALA A 108 21.66 -5.62 -27.40
N GLY A 109 22.10 -6.69 -26.72
CA GLY A 109 21.21 -7.74 -26.21
C GLY A 109 20.29 -7.27 -25.09
N ARG A 110 20.66 -6.19 -24.39
CA ARG A 110 19.86 -5.60 -23.29
C ARG A 110 18.81 -4.61 -23.75
N VAL A 111 18.78 -4.25 -25.03
CA VAL A 111 17.75 -3.37 -25.60
C VAL A 111 16.34 -3.96 -25.43
N ARG A 112 16.22 -5.30 -25.47
CA ARG A 112 14.95 -6.02 -25.26
C ARG A 112 14.35 -5.88 -23.85
N ASP A 113 15.18 -5.47 -22.89
CA ASP A 113 14.78 -5.26 -21.49
C ASP A 113 14.24 -3.84 -21.27
N LEU A 114 14.34 -2.97 -22.28
CA LEU A 114 13.83 -1.60 -22.24
C LEU A 114 12.37 -1.56 -22.69
N ASP A 115 11.58 -0.78 -21.96
CA ASP A 115 10.22 -0.44 -22.35
C ASP A 115 10.27 0.73 -23.35
N LEU A 116 10.47 0.41 -24.63
CA LEU A 116 10.53 1.40 -25.70
C LEU A 116 9.12 1.73 -26.20
N TRP A 117 8.86 3.01 -26.48
CA TRP A 117 7.57 3.43 -27.01
C TRP A 117 7.31 2.79 -28.38
N PRO A 118 6.20 2.02 -28.55
CA PRO A 118 5.95 1.21 -29.74
C PRO A 118 5.65 2.03 -31.00
N GLU A 119 5.22 3.29 -30.85
CA GLU A 119 4.98 4.24 -31.94
C GLU A 119 6.25 4.87 -32.52
N THR A 120 7.39 4.70 -31.85
CA THR A 120 8.68 5.24 -32.28
C THR A 120 9.53 4.12 -32.87
N ALA A 121 9.96 4.27 -34.12
CA ALA A 121 10.97 3.41 -34.69
C ALA A 121 12.35 3.79 -34.11
N TRP A 122 13.02 2.83 -33.49
CA TRP A 122 14.32 3.03 -32.84
C TRP A 122 15.42 2.30 -33.61
N ARG A 123 16.58 2.93 -33.73
CA ARG A 123 17.83 2.33 -34.20
C ARG A 123 18.85 2.26 -33.08
N MET A 124 19.66 1.22 -33.13
CA MET A 124 20.80 1.02 -32.26
C MET A 124 22.05 1.58 -32.94
N GLU A 125 22.81 2.40 -32.24
CA GLU A 125 24.11 2.90 -32.70
C GLU A 125 25.17 2.64 -31.63
N THR A 126 26.40 2.32 -32.01
CA THR A 126 27.52 2.34 -31.06
C THR A 126 27.82 3.77 -30.63
N LEU A 127 28.55 3.95 -29.52
CA LEU A 127 29.03 5.28 -29.11
C LEU A 127 29.94 5.96 -30.16
N SER A 128 30.56 5.20 -31.07
CA SER A 128 31.33 5.73 -32.20
C SER A 128 30.46 6.12 -33.40
N GLY A 129 29.14 5.91 -33.34
CA GLY A 129 28.18 6.20 -34.41
C GLY A 129 28.10 5.11 -35.48
N ALA A 130 28.55 3.88 -35.19
CA ALA A 130 28.32 2.76 -36.08
C ALA A 130 26.88 2.26 -35.90
N ASP A 131 26.12 2.21 -36.98
CA ASP A 131 24.76 1.68 -36.96
C ASP A 131 24.76 0.16 -36.71
N LEU A 132 23.96 -0.28 -35.75
CA LEU A 132 23.78 -1.67 -35.37
C LEU A 132 22.41 -2.21 -35.84
N GLY A 133 21.63 -1.41 -36.56
CA GLY A 133 20.32 -1.77 -37.08
C GLY A 133 19.16 -1.38 -36.16
N PRO A 134 17.92 -1.76 -36.53
CA PRO A 134 16.73 -1.41 -35.75
C PRO A 134 16.74 -2.08 -34.37
N ALA A 135 16.31 -1.34 -33.36
CA ALA A 135 16.08 -1.89 -32.04
C ALA A 135 14.91 -2.91 -32.12
N PRO A 136 15.02 -4.08 -31.48
CA PRO A 136 13.90 -5.00 -31.38
C PRO A 136 12.77 -4.33 -30.60
N VAL A 137 11.73 -3.89 -31.30
CA VAL A 137 10.51 -3.36 -30.68
C VAL A 137 9.81 -4.50 -29.98
N ARG A 138 9.62 -4.41 -28.67
CA ARG A 138 8.60 -5.23 -28.01
C ARG A 138 7.27 -4.82 -28.62
N SER A 139 6.71 -5.72 -29.43
CA SER A 139 5.30 -5.67 -29.77
C SER A 139 4.53 -5.75 -28.46
N HIS A 140 4.15 -4.60 -27.92
CA HIS A 140 3.02 -4.48 -27.00
C HIS A 140 1.76 -4.76 -27.83
N ALA A 141 1.62 -6.00 -28.29
CA ALA A 141 0.31 -6.50 -28.63
C ALA A 141 -0.50 -6.26 -27.35
N PRO A 142 -1.61 -5.50 -27.40
CA PRO A 142 -2.41 -5.28 -26.22
C PRO A 142 -2.81 -6.66 -25.73
N ALA A 143 -2.18 -7.10 -24.64
CA ALA A 143 -2.67 -8.26 -23.92
C ALA A 143 -4.13 -7.93 -23.65
N ALA A 144 -5.04 -8.81 -24.07
CA ALA A 144 -6.47 -8.65 -23.80
C ALA A 144 -6.62 -8.18 -22.36
N ALA A 145 -7.27 -7.02 -22.15
CA ALA A 145 -7.39 -6.39 -20.84
C ALA A 145 -7.80 -7.48 -19.85
N PRO A 146 -6.93 -7.87 -18.91
CA PRO A 146 -7.17 -9.10 -18.20
C PRO A 146 -8.41 -8.96 -17.34
N GLY A 147 -9.07 -10.08 -17.04
CA GLY A 147 -10.25 -10.09 -16.19
C GLY A 147 -10.01 -9.26 -14.93
N LEU A 148 -11.04 -8.60 -14.42
CA LEU A 148 -10.94 -7.63 -13.33
C LEU A 148 -10.18 -8.18 -12.11
N LEU A 149 -10.47 -9.42 -11.75
CA LEU A 149 -9.81 -10.14 -10.65
C LEU A 149 -8.33 -10.39 -10.93
N ASP A 150 -7.96 -10.76 -12.16
CA ASP A 150 -6.56 -10.90 -12.59
C ASP A 150 -5.83 -9.56 -12.57
N GLY A 151 -6.51 -8.47 -12.97
CA GLY A 151 -5.97 -7.11 -12.89
C GLY A 151 -5.65 -6.70 -11.45
N LEU A 152 -6.57 -6.97 -10.51
CA LEU A 152 -6.34 -6.75 -9.08
C LEU A 152 -5.20 -7.62 -8.55
N ALA A 153 -5.19 -8.91 -8.85
CA ALA A 153 -4.17 -9.85 -8.38
C ALA A 153 -2.77 -9.49 -8.89
N ARG A 154 -2.64 -9.10 -10.16
CA ARG A 154 -1.38 -8.59 -10.72
C ARG A 154 -0.95 -7.28 -10.08
N GLY A 155 -1.89 -6.35 -9.86
CA GLY A 155 -1.58 -5.08 -9.20
C GLY A 155 -1.08 -5.28 -7.78
N LEU A 156 -1.66 -6.22 -7.03
CA LEU A 156 -1.16 -6.62 -5.72
C LEU A 156 0.23 -7.24 -5.79
N ALA A 157 0.49 -8.12 -6.75
CA ALA A 157 1.81 -8.72 -6.91
C ALA A 157 2.88 -7.67 -7.26
N ALA A 158 2.55 -6.66 -8.07
CA ALA A 158 3.43 -5.55 -8.39
C ALA A 158 3.73 -4.63 -7.19
N MET A 159 2.87 -4.63 -6.18
CA MET A 159 3.10 -3.93 -4.91
C MET A 159 4.03 -4.71 -3.97
N VAL A 160 4.47 -5.92 -4.31
CA VAL A 160 5.42 -6.71 -3.51
C VAL A 160 6.85 -6.45 -3.99
N ALA A 161 7.70 -5.95 -3.09
CA ALA A 161 9.13 -5.81 -3.33
C ALA A 161 9.82 -7.18 -3.35
N PRO A 162 10.97 -7.33 -4.03
CA PRO A 162 11.68 -8.61 -4.12
C PRO A 162 12.05 -9.25 -2.77
N ASP A 163 12.21 -8.45 -1.71
CA ASP A 163 12.50 -8.91 -0.35
C ASP A 163 11.24 -9.26 0.47
N GLY A 164 10.05 -9.18 -0.13
CA GLY A 164 8.77 -9.48 0.49
C GLY A 164 8.16 -8.32 1.27
N GLU A 165 8.78 -7.14 1.30
CA GLU A 165 8.11 -5.94 1.80
C GLU A 165 6.99 -5.52 0.82
N VAL A 166 5.96 -4.85 1.34
CA VAL A 166 4.81 -4.42 0.54
C VAL A 166 4.82 -2.91 0.43
N TRP A 167 4.87 -2.40 -0.81
CA TRP A 167 4.61 -1.00 -1.11
C TRP A 167 3.17 -0.68 -0.75
N SER A 168 2.99 0.19 0.24
CA SER A 168 1.66 0.60 0.67
C SER A 168 0.90 1.33 -0.43
N PHE A 169 1.61 2.18 -1.21
CA PHE A 169 1.00 3.06 -2.20
C PHE A 169 1.85 3.20 -3.46
N TYR A 170 1.21 3.47 -4.59
CA TYR A 170 1.82 4.10 -5.76
C TYR A 170 1.32 5.55 -5.83
N ASP A 171 2.25 6.49 -5.72
CA ASP A 171 2.04 7.93 -5.81
C ASP A 171 2.01 8.32 -7.29
N LEU A 172 0.83 8.70 -7.80
CA LEU A 172 0.66 9.00 -9.23
C LEU A 172 1.43 10.25 -9.63
N GLU A 173 1.44 11.29 -8.78
CA GLU A 173 2.12 12.55 -9.09
C GLU A 173 3.63 12.37 -9.19
N ALA A 174 4.21 11.52 -8.34
CA ALA A 174 5.63 11.24 -8.31
C ALA A 174 6.01 9.93 -9.04
N ALA A 175 5.06 9.33 -9.77
CA ALA A 175 5.20 8.08 -10.51
C ALA A 175 5.98 6.97 -9.77
N THR A 176 5.77 6.82 -8.45
CA THR A 176 6.64 5.99 -7.61
C THR A 176 5.91 5.23 -6.53
N PHE A 177 6.43 4.03 -6.26
CA PHE A 177 6.02 3.23 -5.11
C PHE A 177 6.53 3.84 -3.80
N ARG A 178 5.67 3.81 -2.78
CA ARG A 178 5.91 4.36 -1.45
C ARG A 178 5.66 3.28 -0.41
N LEU A 179 6.71 2.98 0.36
CA LEU A 179 6.57 2.21 1.59
C LEU A 179 5.96 3.13 2.63
N SER A 180 4.84 2.73 3.21
CA SER A 180 4.49 3.28 4.50
C SER A 180 5.28 2.50 5.55
N GLY A 181 5.70 3.19 6.60
CA GLY A 181 6.32 2.53 7.75
C GLY A 181 5.32 1.73 8.58
N TRP A 182 4.20 1.23 8.03
CA TRP A 182 3.16 0.53 8.77
C TRP A 182 2.99 -0.87 8.18
N ARG A 183 2.70 -1.87 9.02
CA ARG A 183 2.67 -3.29 8.62
C ARG A 183 1.27 -3.90 8.55
N TRP A 184 0.21 -3.22 9.02
CA TRP A 184 -1.16 -3.76 8.93
C TRP A 184 -1.63 -3.99 7.49
N ASP A 185 -1.26 -3.10 6.58
CA ASP A 185 -1.62 -3.19 5.16
C ASP A 185 -0.92 -4.37 4.47
N THR A 186 0.31 -4.71 4.88
CA THR A 186 0.99 -5.95 4.47
C THR A 186 0.13 -7.18 4.76
N GLY A 187 -0.51 -7.24 5.93
CA GLY A 187 -1.42 -8.34 6.30
C GLY A 187 -2.63 -8.45 5.37
N ILE A 188 -3.25 -7.32 5.01
CA ILE A 188 -4.38 -7.26 4.08
C ILE A 188 -3.95 -7.68 2.67
N VAL A 189 -2.79 -7.20 2.21
CA VAL A 189 -2.24 -7.56 0.88
C VAL A 189 -1.91 -9.05 0.82
N LEU A 190 -1.30 -9.61 1.87
CA LEU A 190 -1.08 -11.04 1.98
C LEU A 190 -2.40 -11.82 1.90
N GLU A 191 -3.43 -11.39 2.61
CA GLU A 191 -4.75 -12.03 2.56
C GLU A 191 -5.33 -12.01 1.14
N GLY A 192 -5.26 -10.87 0.44
CA GLY A 192 -5.70 -10.73 -0.95
C GLY A 192 -4.93 -11.64 -1.90
N LEU A 193 -3.58 -11.64 -1.83
CA LEU A 193 -2.73 -12.49 -2.68
C LEU A 193 -2.99 -13.98 -2.45
N ALA A 194 -3.10 -14.40 -1.18
CA ALA A 194 -3.41 -15.79 -0.85
C ALA A 194 -4.83 -16.18 -1.29
N ALA A 195 -5.79 -15.24 -1.26
CA ALA A 195 -7.15 -15.47 -1.75
C ALA A 195 -7.20 -15.63 -3.28
N ALA A 196 -6.49 -14.75 -4.00
CA ALA A 196 -6.34 -14.84 -5.44
C ALA A 196 -5.70 -16.17 -5.85
N ALA A 197 -4.60 -16.55 -5.19
CA ALA A 197 -3.92 -17.82 -5.43
C ALA A 197 -4.83 -19.03 -5.18
N ALA A 198 -5.58 -19.05 -4.07
CA ALA A 198 -6.53 -20.13 -3.77
C ALA A 198 -7.68 -20.23 -4.78
N ALA A 199 -8.03 -19.12 -5.44
CA ALA A 199 -9.05 -19.07 -6.49
C ALA A 199 -8.48 -19.32 -7.90
N GLY A 200 -7.16 -19.53 -8.05
CA GLY A 200 -6.52 -19.70 -9.36
C GLY A 200 -6.40 -18.41 -10.18
N ILE A 201 -6.45 -17.25 -9.52
CA ILE A 201 -6.42 -15.91 -10.13
C ILE A 201 -4.99 -15.35 -10.04
N GLY A 202 -4.52 -14.72 -11.11
CA GLY A 202 -3.24 -14.00 -11.14
C GLY A 202 -2.02 -14.92 -11.14
N ALA A 203 -1.38 -15.05 -12.30
CA ALA A 203 -0.07 -15.72 -12.40
C ALA A 203 0.94 -15.05 -11.45
N GLY A 204 1.52 -15.83 -10.53
CA GLY A 204 2.47 -15.35 -9.54
C GLY A 204 1.87 -14.93 -8.19
N SER A 205 0.54 -14.91 -8.02
CA SER A 205 -0.07 -14.56 -6.72
C SER A 205 0.35 -15.51 -5.59
N ALA A 206 0.50 -16.80 -5.87
CA ALA A 206 0.99 -17.78 -4.88
C ALA A 206 2.44 -17.49 -4.45
N THR A 207 3.31 -17.18 -5.43
CA THR A 207 4.71 -16.82 -5.16
C THR A 207 4.79 -15.53 -4.36
N ALA A 208 4.07 -14.48 -4.76
CA ALA A 208 4.03 -13.21 -4.05
C ALA A 208 3.51 -13.37 -2.61
N ALA A 209 2.43 -14.13 -2.42
CA ALA A 209 1.89 -14.43 -1.09
C ALA A 209 2.93 -15.11 -0.19
N ARG A 210 3.64 -16.12 -0.72
CA ARG A 210 4.71 -16.80 0.00
C ARG A 210 5.86 -15.85 0.35
N THR A 211 6.35 -15.05 -0.59
CA THR A 211 7.43 -14.07 -0.35
C THR A 211 7.07 -13.12 0.80
N VAL A 212 5.83 -12.59 0.81
CA VAL A 212 5.37 -11.71 1.89
C VAL A 212 5.24 -12.45 3.22
N GLY A 213 4.67 -13.67 3.21
CA GLY A 213 4.54 -14.50 4.40
C GLY A 213 5.88 -14.87 5.04
N ASP A 214 6.84 -15.30 4.24
CA ASP A 214 8.20 -15.65 4.67
C ASP A 214 8.92 -14.43 5.25
N ARG A 215 8.74 -13.26 4.62
CA ARG A 215 9.26 -12.00 5.14
C ARG A 215 8.67 -11.65 6.51
N LEU A 216 7.36 -11.79 6.68
CA LEU A 216 6.70 -11.55 7.97
C LEU A 216 7.20 -12.50 9.07
N LEU A 217 7.38 -13.79 8.76
CA LEU A 217 7.97 -14.75 9.70
C LEU A 217 9.43 -14.41 10.03
N ALA A 218 10.24 -14.08 9.03
CA ALA A 218 11.65 -13.74 9.22
C ALA A 218 11.80 -12.51 10.12
N VAL A 219 11.01 -11.45 9.89
CA VAL A 219 11.02 -10.24 10.72
C VAL A 219 10.60 -10.56 12.16
N ARG A 220 9.55 -11.36 12.33
CA ARG A 220 9.08 -11.80 13.66
C ARG A 220 10.16 -12.55 14.44
N LEU A 221 10.93 -13.42 13.80
CA LEU A 221 11.97 -14.21 14.44
C LEU A 221 13.26 -13.41 14.72
N ALA A 222 13.54 -12.40 13.90
CA ALA A 222 14.75 -11.59 14.00
C ALA A 222 14.65 -10.48 15.06
N ASP A 223 13.45 -10.16 15.54
CA ASP A 223 13.23 -9.11 16.54
C ASP A 223 12.98 -9.70 17.95
N PRO A 224 14.02 -9.90 18.77
CA PRO A 224 13.88 -10.43 20.13
C PRO A 224 13.09 -9.50 21.05
N ALA A 225 12.79 -8.26 20.63
CA ALA A 225 11.99 -7.32 21.39
C ALA A 225 10.47 -7.46 21.11
N CYS A 226 10.05 -8.33 20.19
CA CYS A 226 8.63 -8.58 19.91
C CYS A 226 8.27 -10.09 19.91
N PRO A 227 8.59 -10.84 21.00
CA PRO A 227 8.30 -12.27 21.07
C PRO A 227 6.79 -12.52 20.89
N GLY A 228 6.44 -13.34 19.90
CA GLY A 228 5.05 -13.67 19.59
C GLY A 228 4.38 -12.73 18.59
N GLY A 229 4.93 -11.55 18.34
CA GLY A 229 4.29 -10.42 17.67
C GLY A 229 4.78 -10.05 16.26
N PHE A 230 4.23 -8.97 15.71
CA PHE A 230 4.72 -8.32 14.49
C PHE A 230 5.04 -6.86 14.78
N PRO A 231 6.21 -6.34 14.36
CA PRO A 231 6.54 -4.94 14.55
C PRO A 231 5.60 -4.07 13.72
N GLU A 232 5.17 -2.95 14.27
CA GLU A 232 4.33 -2.00 13.55
C GLU A 232 5.02 -1.44 12.29
N TRP A 233 6.35 -1.27 12.32
CA TRP A 233 7.11 -0.63 11.24
C TRP A 233 7.92 -1.58 10.36
N THR A 234 7.87 -1.31 9.05
CA THR A 234 8.54 -2.08 7.98
C THR A 234 10.04 -1.84 7.92
N ASP A 235 10.50 -0.63 8.22
CA ASP A 235 11.92 -0.25 8.15
C ASP A 235 12.39 0.49 9.42
N LEU A 236 13.23 -0.18 10.20
CA LEU A 236 13.84 0.34 11.43
C LEU A 236 14.94 1.37 11.17
N ARG A 237 15.43 1.51 9.92
CA ARG A 237 16.51 2.43 9.53
C ARG A 237 16.08 3.91 9.52
N TYR A 238 14.77 4.17 9.51
CA TYR A 238 14.24 5.54 9.67
C TYR A 238 14.38 6.06 11.11
N PHE A 239 14.84 5.23 12.05
CA PHE A 239 15.08 5.62 13.43
C PHE A 239 16.59 5.69 13.74
N PRO A 240 17.06 6.77 14.40
CA PRO A 240 18.49 6.99 14.66
C PRO A 240 19.13 6.02 15.66
N SER A 241 18.40 5.04 16.19
CA SER A 241 18.93 4.02 17.10
C SER A 241 18.23 2.67 16.87
N PRO A 242 18.97 1.61 16.49
CA PRO A 242 18.45 0.24 16.41
C PRO A 242 17.97 -0.31 17.77
N ARG A 243 18.41 0.30 18.88
CA ARG A 243 18.06 -0.10 20.26
C ARG A 243 16.79 0.57 20.79
N ARG A 244 16.11 1.40 19.98
CA ARG A 244 14.95 2.19 20.43
C ARG A 244 13.61 1.84 19.77
N VAL A 245 13.55 0.68 19.11
CA VAL A 245 12.37 0.31 18.32
C VAL A 245 11.69 -0.91 18.93
N CYS A 246 11.09 -0.73 20.09
CA CYS A 246 10.12 -1.69 20.62
C CYS A 246 8.70 -1.13 20.44
N GLN A 247 8.14 -1.25 19.24
CA GLN A 247 6.70 -1.05 19.00
C GLN A 247 6.04 -2.43 18.97
N TRP A 248 5.76 -2.91 20.18
CA TRP A 248 5.13 -4.20 20.47
C TRP A 248 3.77 -4.35 19.77
N VAL A 249 3.34 -5.61 19.64
CA VAL A 249 2.02 -6.08 19.20
C VAL A 249 0.94 -5.05 19.51
N VAL A 250 0.58 -4.26 18.50
CA VAL A 250 -0.70 -3.60 18.57
C VAL A 250 -1.70 -4.68 18.18
N PRO A 251 -2.67 -5.03 19.04
CA PRO A 251 -3.66 -6.06 18.74
C PRO A 251 -4.35 -5.88 17.37
N PHE A 252 -4.42 -4.65 16.82
CA PHE A 252 -4.93 -4.44 15.47
C PHE A 252 -4.04 -5.00 14.36
N ASN A 253 -2.72 -4.77 14.43
CA ASN A 253 -1.77 -5.28 13.43
C ASN A 253 -1.85 -6.82 13.41
N ALA A 254 -1.95 -7.42 14.60
CA ALA A 254 -2.10 -8.86 14.77
C ALA A 254 -3.31 -9.40 14.00
N ALA A 255 -4.46 -8.73 14.05
CA ALA A 255 -5.66 -9.20 13.36
C ALA A 255 -5.53 -9.19 11.83
N PHE A 256 -4.95 -8.14 11.25
CA PHE A 256 -4.73 -8.07 9.80
C PHE A 256 -3.67 -9.07 9.33
N VAL A 257 -2.54 -9.13 10.03
CA VAL A 257 -1.45 -10.06 9.68
C VAL A 257 -1.87 -11.52 9.88
N ALA A 258 -2.57 -11.83 10.98
CA ALA A 258 -3.07 -13.18 11.23
C ALA A 258 -4.07 -13.64 10.18
N ALA A 259 -4.91 -12.75 9.64
CA ALA A 259 -5.83 -13.10 8.55
C ALA A 259 -5.08 -13.49 7.28
N GLY A 260 -4.06 -12.72 6.89
CA GLY A 260 -3.17 -13.06 5.78
C GLY A 260 -2.43 -14.39 5.99
N LEU A 261 -1.80 -14.56 7.15
CA LEU A 261 -1.05 -15.76 7.49
C LEU A 261 -1.93 -17.02 7.56
N MET A 262 -3.13 -16.91 8.14
CA MET A 262 -4.07 -18.04 8.20
C MET A 262 -4.48 -18.48 6.80
N ARG A 263 -4.72 -17.53 5.90
CA ARG A 263 -5.08 -17.85 4.52
C ARG A 263 -3.90 -18.44 3.75
N LEU A 264 -2.68 -17.92 3.95
CA LEU A 264 -1.47 -18.51 3.39
C LEU A 264 -1.24 -19.93 3.92
N ALA A 265 -1.47 -20.19 5.21
CA ALA A 265 -1.39 -21.53 5.80
C ALA A 265 -2.36 -22.51 5.12
N GLY A 266 -3.58 -22.06 4.79
CA GLY A 266 -4.54 -22.86 4.04
C GLY A 266 -4.11 -23.15 2.60
N LEU A 267 -3.37 -22.24 1.98
CA LEU A 267 -2.82 -22.39 0.64
C LEU A 267 -1.61 -23.34 0.61
N THR A 268 -0.69 -23.23 1.58
CA THR A 268 0.58 -23.96 1.58
C THR A 268 0.58 -25.25 2.38
N GLY A 269 -0.34 -25.38 3.35
CA GLY A 269 -0.35 -26.47 4.33
C GLY A 269 0.70 -26.32 5.45
N GLU A 270 1.43 -25.20 5.50
CA GLU A 270 2.52 -25.02 6.46
C GLU A 270 2.02 -24.53 7.83
N ALA A 271 2.32 -25.29 8.87
CA ALA A 271 1.90 -25.00 10.24
C ALA A 271 2.46 -23.68 10.78
N ALA A 272 3.68 -23.31 10.37
CA ALA A 272 4.38 -22.12 10.87
C ALA A 272 3.58 -20.82 10.72
N TYR A 273 2.87 -20.63 9.58
CA TYR A 273 2.05 -19.44 9.37
C TYR A 273 0.82 -19.42 10.31
N ARG A 274 0.18 -20.58 10.50
CA ARG A 274 -0.97 -20.73 11.41
C ARG A 274 -0.57 -20.53 12.86
N GLU A 275 0.58 -21.08 13.26
CA GLU A 275 1.14 -20.92 14.61
C GLU A 275 1.48 -19.46 14.88
N ALA A 276 2.16 -18.77 13.95
CA ALA A 276 2.45 -17.35 14.08
C ALA A 276 1.19 -16.49 14.19
N ALA A 277 0.15 -16.79 13.40
CA ALA A 277 -1.15 -16.13 13.51
C ALA A 277 -1.81 -16.35 14.88
N ARG A 278 -1.79 -17.59 15.39
CA ARG A 278 -2.36 -17.97 16.69
C ARG A 278 -1.64 -17.28 17.83
N GLU A 279 -0.32 -17.38 17.87
CA GLU A 279 0.53 -16.80 18.92
C GLU A 279 0.37 -15.29 18.99
N SER A 280 0.33 -14.60 17.83
CA SER A 280 0.14 -13.16 17.78
C SER A 280 -1.23 -12.72 18.31
N LEU A 281 -2.29 -13.44 17.97
CA LEU A 281 -3.65 -13.16 18.46
C LEU A 281 -3.85 -13.53 19.93
N LEU A 282 -3.23 -14.61 20.40
CA LEU A 282 -3.24 -14.98 21.81
C LEU A 282 -2.55 -13.89 22.66
N LEU A 283 -1.37 -13.45 22.23
CA LEU A 283 -0.66 -12.34 22.88
C LEU A 283 -1.48 -11.05 22.87
N ALA A 284 -2.15 -10.74 21.75
CA ALA A 284 -3.07 -9.62 21.65
C ALA A 284 -4.26 -9.74 22.61
N ALA A 285 -4.79 -10.95 22.83
CA ALA A 285 -5.91 -11.21 23.73
C ALA A 285 -5.53 -11.20 25.22
N GLU A 286 -4.35 -11.73 25.56
CA GLU A 286 -3.87 -11.88 26.94
C GLU A 286 -3.19 -10.61 27.46
N ALA A 287 -2.31 -10.00 26.65
CA ALA A 287 -1.51 -8.85 27.04
C ALA A 287 -1.99 -7.54 26.40
N GLY A 288 -2.60 -7.61 25.21
CA GLY A 288 -3.04 -6.44 24.44
C GLY A 288 -4.43 -5.90 24.80
N LEU A 289 -5.23 -6.67 25.54
CA LEU A 289 -6.54 -6.26 26.03
C LEU A 289 -6.49 -5.93 27.51
N THR A 290 -7.10 -4.79 27.88
CA THR A 290 -7.32 -4.46 29.28
C THR A 290 -8.37 -5.39 29.89
N PRO A 291 -8.44 -5.48 31.23
CA PRO A 291 -9.49 -6.24 31.90
C PRO A 291 -10.92 -5.84 31.50
N ALA A 292 -11.13 -4.57 31.11
CA ALA A 292 -12.41 -4.07 30.64
C ALA A 292 -12.69 -4.37 29.15
N GLY A 293 -11.69 -4.83 28.38
CA GLY A 293 -11.82 -5.08 26.94
C GLY A 293 -11.28 -3.99 26.03
N GLY A 294 -10.68 -2.94 26.60
CA GLY A 294 -10.01 -1.93 25.80
C GLY A 294 -8.81 -2.54 25.09
N VAL A 295 -8.73 -2.34 23.78
CA VAL A 295 -7.54 -2.66 23.01
C VAL A 295 -6.53 -1.55 23.25
N ALA A 296 -5.40 -1.95 23.78
CA ALA A 296 -4.41 -1.03 24.25
C ALA A 296 -3.38 -0.75 23.13
N GLY A 297 -3.22 0.54 22.82
CA GLY A 297 -2.41 1.03 21.70
C GLY A 297 -1.07 1.59 22.18
N TYR A 298 0.00 1.31 21.44
CA TYR A 298 1.35 1.80 21.73
C TYR A 298 1.82 2.72 20.62
N TYR A 299 2.62 3.74 20.97
CA TYR A 299 3.40 4.45 19.95
C TYR A 299 4.89 4.67 20.27
N PHE A 300 5.36 4.83 21.52
CA PHE A 300 6.81 5.01 21.78
C PHE A 300 7.28 4.58 23.20
N GLU A 301 8.58 4.26 23.27
CA GLU A 301 9.28 3.33 24.15
C GLU A 301 9.64 3.82 25.57
N ASP A 302 9.80 5.12 25.83
CA ASP A 302 10.52 5.59 27.03
C ASP A 302 9.86 5.27 28.39
N ALA A 303 8.67 4.66 28.45
CA ALA A 303 7.98 4.47 29.72
C ALA A 303 7.29 3.13 29.97
N ARG A 304 7.30 2.15 29.06
CA ARG A 304 6.39 0.96 29.19
C ARG A 304 4.94 1.38 29.51
N GLN A 305 4.52 2.54 29.01
CA GLN A 305 3.23 3.15 29.28
C GLN A 305 2.32 2.95 28.08
N TRP A 306 1.15 2.41 28.33
CA TRP A 306 0.04 2.39 27.40
C TRP A 306 -0.38 3.83 27.13
N ARG A 307 -0.07 4.38 25.95
CA ARG A 307 -0.32 5.81 25.68
C ARG A 307 -1.80 6.11 25.46
N TYR A 308 -2.58 5.14 25.00
CA TYR A 308 -4.02 5.35 24.79
C TYR A 308 -4.79 4.04 24.73
N LEU A 309 -6.07 4.12 25.10
CA LEU A 309 -7.10 3.14 24.80
C LEU A 309 -8.09 3.81 23.87
N GLY A 310 -8.27 3.23 22.68
CA GLY A 310 -9.46 3.51 21.90
C GLY A 310 -9.28 4.46 20.72
N GLN A 311 -8.75 3.93 19.63
CA GLN A 311 -9.12 4.40 18.29
C GLN A 311 -9.81 3.26 17.56
N ILE A 312 -10.84 3.57 16.76
CA ILE A 312 -11.47 2.55 15.91
C ILE A 312 -10.50 1.99 14.87
N ASN A 313 -9.45 2.75 14.54
CA ASN A 313 -8.34 2.31 13.70
C ASN A 313 -7.56 1.14 14.31
N ASP A 314 -7.45 1.13 15.64
CA ASP A 314 -6.51 0.28 16.38
C ASP A 314 -7.22 -0.79 17.21
N SER A 315 -8.55 -0.78 17.26
CA SER A 315 -9.33 -1.68 18.12
C SER A 315 -10.46 -2.38 17.39
N GLY A 316 -10.98 -1.75 16.33
CA GLY A 316 -12.20 -2.19 15.67
C GLY A 316 -12.11 -3.60 15.10
N VAL A 317 -10.96 -3.96 14.51
CA VAL A 317 -10.82 -5.19 13.70
C VAL A 317 -10.50 -6.45 14.52
N LEU A 318 -10.13 -6.33 15.80
CA LEU A 318 -9.56 -7.46 16.57
C LEU A 318 -10.46 -8.71 16.56
N GLY A 319 -11.77 -8.54 16.73
CA GLY A 319 -12.74 -9.64 16.70
C GLY A 319 -12.73 -10.45 15.40
N ARG A 320 -12.39 -9.82 14.26
CA ARG A 320 -12.26 -10.48 12.96
C ARG A 320 -11.12 -11.50 12.98
N GLY A 321 -9.97 -11.11 13.53
CA GLY A 321 -8.80 -11.99 13.69
C GLY A 321 -9.06 -13.13 14.67
N LEU A 322 -9.70 -12.84 15.81
CA LEU A 322 -10.06 -13.86 16.80
C LEU A 322 -10.99 -14.93 16.21
N ALA A 323 -11.89 -14.55 15.30
CA ALA A 323 -12.80 -15.48 14.62
C ALA A 323 -12.11 -16.49 13.67
N LEU A 324 -10.79 -16.40 13.48
CA LEU A 324 -9.98 -17.40 12.79
C LEU A 324 -9.76 -18.66 13.65
N PHE A 325 -10.03 -18.58 14.97
CA PHE A 325 -9.81 -19.66 15.93
C PHE A 325 -11.10 -20.00 16.72
N PRO A 326 -12.18 -20.45 16.07
CA PRO A 326 -13.48 -20.64 16.72
C PRO A 326 -13.53 -21.73 17.79
N GLY A 327 -12.59 -22.68 17.78
CA GLY A 327 -12.49 -23.74 18.79
C GLY A 327 -11.75 -23.32 20.07
N GLU A 328 -11.21 -22.11 20.12
CA GLU A 328 -10.37 -21.64 21.23
C GLU A 328 -11.18 -20.72 22.16
N ALA A 329 -11.36 -21.13 23.41
CA ALA A 329 -12.19 -20.40 24.38
C ALA A 329 -11.67 -18.98 24.68
N TRP A 330 -10.36 -18.75 24.59
CA TRP A 330 -9.78 -17.42 24.75
C TRP A 330 -10.22 -16.46 23.64
N ALA A 331 -10.46 -16.96 22.41
CA ALA A 331 -10.80 -16.14 21.26
C ALA A 331 -12.22 -15.58 21.38
N SER A 332 -13.21 -16.42 21.74
CA SER A 332 -14.60 -15.99 21.96
C SER A 332 -14.71 -15.02 23.14
N THR A 333 -14.02 -15.33 24.25
CA THR A 333 -13.97 -14.47 25.44
C THR A 333 -13.38 -13.09 25.12
N ALA A 334 -12.24 -13.04 24.42
CA ALA A 334 -11.59 -11.80 24.04
C ALA A 334 -12.44 -10.98 23.05
N ALA A 335 -13.07 -11.63 22.07
CA ALA A 335 -13.90 -10.96 21.07
C ALA A 335 -15.15 -10.33 21.70
N ALA A 336 -15.83 -11.04 22.59
CA ALA A 336 -16.99 -10.53 23.31
C ALA A 336 -16.61 -9.33 24.20
N ARG A 337 -15.50 -9.43 24.93
CA ARG A 337 -15.00 -8.38 25.81
C ARG A 337 -14.60 -7.12 25.02
N ALA A 338 -13.86 -7.27 23.91
CA ALA A 338 -13.44 -6.16 23.06
C ALA A 338 -14.63 -5.46 22.39
N GLY A 339 -15.56 -6.23 21.82
CA GLY A 339 -16.76 -5.67 21.19
C GLY A 339 -17.64 -4.90 22.19
N ALA A 340 -17.83 -5.45 23.39
CA ALA A 340 -18.67 -4.83 24.42
C ALA A 340 -18.08 -3.50 24.87
N TYR A 341 -16.75 -3.46 25.04
CA TYR A 341 -16.03 -2.27 25.39
C TYR A 341 -16.16 -1.16 24.33
N ILE A 342 -15.96 -1.49 23.05
CA ILE A 342 -16.09 -0.52 21.95
C ILE A 342 -17.50 0.08 21.89
N LEU A 343 -18.53 -0.77 21.99
CA LEU A 343 -19.92 -0.30 21.97
C LEU A 343 -20.23 0.60 23.17
N ALA A 344 -19.78 0.22 24.38
CA ALA A 344 -20.02 0.99 25.58
C ALA A 344 -19.34 2.37 25.55
N LYS A 345 -18.14 2.47 24.99
CA LYS A 345 -17.33 3.70 25.00
C LYS A 345 -17.58 4.61 23.81
N ALA A 346 -17.83 4.05 22.63
CA ALA A 346 -17.76 4.80 21.38
C ALA A 346 -19.03 4.76 20.53
N ALA A 347 -20.00 3.88 20.81
CA ALA A 347 -21.25 3.88 20.06
C ALA A 347 -22.06 5.15 20.30
N ARG A 348 -22.71 5.64 19.25
CA ARG A 348 -23.51 6.85 19.25
C ARG A 348 -24.98 6.55 18.98
N PRO A 349 -25.91 7.42 19.39
CA PRO A 349 -27.35 7.20 19.22
C PRO A 349 -27.79 6.99 17.76
N ASP A 350 -27.08 7.60 16.82
CA ASP A 350 -27.28 7.48 15.37
C ASP A 350 -26.60 6.25 14.76
N GLY A 351 -26.02 5.36 15.57
CA GLY A 351 -25.48 4.07 15.15
C GLY A 351 -24.01 4.06 14.76
N HIS A 352 -23.37 5.22 14.56
CA HIS A 352 -21.93 5.26 14.29
C HIS A 352 -21.08 5.06 15.54
N ILE A 353 -19.81 4.72 15.33
CA ILE A 353 -18.78 4.60 16.36
C ILE A 353 -17.86 5.82 16.27
N GLY A 354 -17.69 6.56 17.36
CA GLY A 354 -16.77 7.69 17.38
C GLY A 354 -15.33 7.26 17.12
N ARG A 355 -14.56 8.12 16.45
CA ARG A 355 -13.22 7.78 15.95
C ARG A 355 -12.25 7.33 17.06
N ALA A 356 -12.25 8.07 18.17
CA ALA A 356 -11.27 7.85 19.22
C ALA A 356 -11.77 8.36 20.56
N TRP A 357 -11.38 7.69 21.64
CA TRP A 357 -11.63 8.06 23.03
C TRP A 357 -10.33 7.95 23.82
N TRP A 358 -10.32 8.49 25.04
CA TRP A 358 -9.27 8.25 26.01
C TRP A 358 -9.89 7.52 27.21
N ASP A 359 -9.25 6.45 27.65
CA ASP A 359 -9.62 5.74 28.87
C ASP A 359 -8.38 5.62 29.77
N PRO A 360 -8.17 6.56 30.70
CA PRO A 360 -7.03 6.52 31.60
C PRO A 360 -7.09 5.36 32.60
N ASP A 361 -8.28 4.85 32.92
CA ASP A 361 -8.45 3.83 33.96
C ASP A 361 -8.08 2.44 33.45
N GLY A 362 -8.29 2.18 32.17
CA GLY A 362 -7.90 0.92 31.55
C GLY A 362 -6.40 0.82 31.22
N ALA A 363 -5.69 1.94 31.08
CA ALA A 363 -4.27 1.98 30.75
C ALA A 363 -3.44 2.19 32.03
N ARG A 364 -2.66 1.20 32.50
CA ARG A 364 -1.83 1.35 33.70
C ARG A 364 -0.36 0.98 33.44
N PRO A 365 0.61 1.91 33.57
CA PRO A 365 0.40 3.35 33.83
C PRO A 365 -0.17 4.04 32.58
N ALA A 366 -1.11 4.97 32.77
CA ALA A 366 -1.67 5.75 31.69
C ALA A 366 -0.59 6.68 31.13
N GLY A 367 -0.27 6.54 29.84
CA GLY A 367 0.57 7.52 29.16
C GLY A 367 -0.16 8.82 28.86
N ALA A 368 0.57 9.82 28.37
CA ALA A 368 -0.02 11.08 27.94
C ALA A 368 -1.04 10.86 26.80
N PRO A 369 -2.21 11.54 26.83
CA PRO A 369 -3.21 11.38 25.80
C PRO A 369 -2.70 11.87 24.43
N LEU A 370 -3.16 11.23 23.35
CA LEU A 370 -2.79 11.60 21.98
C LEU A 370 -3.27 13.01 21.60
N PHE A 371 -4.49 13.37 22.02
CA PHE A 371 -5.03 14.72 21.84
C PHE A 371 -4.91 15.48 23.16
N PRO A 372 -4.18 16.61 23.20
CA PRO A 372 -3.99 17.41 24.42
C PRO A 372 -5.30 17.78 25.13
N GLU A 373 -6.40 17.91 24.38
CA GLU A 373 -7.73 18.23 24.90
C GLU A 373 -8.29 17.14 25.82
N TRP A 374 -7.88 15.89 25.65
CA TRP A 374 -8.32 14.78 26.50
C TRP A 374 -7.78 14.88 27.92
N ALA A 375 -6.61 15.47 28.13
CA ALA A 375 -6.10 15.73 29.47
C ALA A 375 -7.04 16.63 30.30
N LYS A 376 -7.83 17.48 29.63
CA LYS A 376 -8.82 18.38 30.25
C LYS A 376 -10.24 17.80 30.24
N HIS A 377 -10.52 16.91 29.30
CA HIS A 377 -11.85 16.33 29.07
C HIS A 377 -11.73 14.82 28.77
N PRO A 378 -11.50 13.99 29.80
CA PRO A 378 -11.28 12.56 29.61
C PRO A 378 -12.43 11.83 28.92
N ASP A 379 -13.65 12.29 29.16
CA ASP A 379 -14.86 11.68 28.60
C ASP A 379 -15.13 12.11 27.14
N ARG A 380 -14.28 12.97 26.56
CA ARG A 380 -14.55 13.55 25.24
C ARG A 380 -14.20 12.58 24.12
N LEU A 381 -15.23 12.10 23.42
CA LEU A 381 -15.06 11.37 22.18
C LEU A 381 -14.67 12.31 21.02
N VAL A 382 -13.74 11.88 20.16
CA VAL A 382 -13.42 12.58 18.92
C VAL A 382 -14.59 12.39 17.95
N ALA A 383 -15.35 13.47 17.75
CA ALA A 383 -16.62 13.47 17.02
C ALA A 383 -16.52 13.27 15.49
N LYS A 384 -15.35 12.86 14.97
CA LYS A 384 -15.15 12.56 13.54
C LYS A 384 -15.85 11.24 13.20
N VAL A 385 -16.65 11.27 12.14
CA VAL A 385 -17.34 10.08 11.60
C VAL A 385 -16.46 9.48 10.52
N PHE A 386 -15.38 8.81 10.94
CA PHE A 386 -14.40 8.21 10.04
C PHE A 386 -14.93 6.87 9.52
N LEU A 387 -15.27 6.82 8.22
CA LEU A 387 -16.03 5.71 7.65
C LEU A 387 -15.22 4.42 7.47
N ARG A 388 -13.95 4.49 7.08
CA ARG A 388 -13.09 3.30 7.04
C ARG A 388 -12.90 2.68 8.43
N GLY A 389 -12.88 3.50 9.48
CA GLY A 389 -12.87 3.01 10.85
C GLY A 389 -14.16 2.29 11.26
N GLN A 390 -15.30 2.69 10.70
CA GLN A 390 -16.56 1.95 10.90
C GLN A 390 -16.46 0.54 10.30
N ALA A 391 -15.80 0.40 9.14
CA ALA A 391 -15.56 -0.90 8.51
C ALA A 391 -14.79 -1.83 9.44
N TRP A 392 -13.72 -1.34 10.07
CA TRP A 392 -12.92 -2.11 11.01
C TRP A 392 -13.75 -2.62 12.19
N VAL A 393 -14.56 -1.74 12.80
CA VAL A 393 -15.42 -2.14 13.92
C VAL A 393 -16.48 -3.14 13.48
N LEU A 394 -17.10 -2.95 12.30
CA LEU A 394 -18.10 -3.87 11.77
C LEU A 394 -17.49 -5.26 11.51
N MET A 395 -16.28 -5.33 10.94
CA MET A 395 -15.55 -6.60 10.79
C MET A 395 -15.28 -7.28 12.13
N GLY A 396 -14.87 -6.51 13.16
CA GLY A 396 -14.65 -7.05 14.50
C GLY A 396 -15.91 -7.58 15.15
N LEU A 397 -17.01 -6.83 15.07
CA LEU A 397 -18.31 -7.25 15.60
C LEU A 397 -18.88 -8.46 14.84
N ALA A 398 -18.74 -8.51 13.51
CA ALA A 398 -19.08 -9.69 12.71
C ALA A 398 -18.28 -10.92 13.13
N GLY A 399 -16.98 -10.74 13.44
CA GLY A 399 -16.14 -11.78 14.03
C GLY A 399 -16.65 -12.26 15.38
N ALA A 400 -17.03 -11.34 16.28
CA ALA A 400 -17.60 -11.69 17.57
C ALA A 400 -18.95 -12.46 17.42
N VAL A 401 -19.81 -12.03 16.50
CA VAL A 401 -21.08 -12.73 16.19
C VAL A 401 -20.82 -14.15 15.71
N ARG A 402 -19.84 -14.38 14.84
CA ARG A 402 -19.43 -15.73 14.40
C ARG A 402 -18.91 -16.61 15.54
N LEU A 403 -18.42 -16.00 16.63
CA LEU A 403 -17.96 -16.68 17.83
C LEU A 403 -19.06 -16.85 18.89
N GLY A 404 -20.33 -16.56 18.55
CA GLY A 404 -21.46 -16.73 19.47
C GLY A 404 -21.68 -15.55 20.41
N ALA A 405 -21.39 -14.32 19.97
CA ALA A 405 -21.67 -13.11 20.75
C ALA A 405 -23.15 -12.98 21.15
N ASN A 406 -23.37 -12.28 22.27
CA ASN A 406 -24.70 -12.06 22.84
C ASN A 406 -25.54 -11.03 22.05
N ALA A 407 -26.83 -10.92 22.39
CA ALA A 407 -27.78 -10.03 21.73
C ALA A 407 -27.34 -8.55 21.69
N PRO A 408 -26.79 -7.94 22.76
CA PRO A 408 -26.28 -6.57 22.71
C PRO A 408 -25.21 -6.31 21.64
N LEU A 409 -24.29 -7.26 21.44
CA LEU A 409 -23.26 -7.16 20.41
C LEU A 409 -23.85 -7.28 19.00
N LEU A 410 -24.78 -8.22 18.80
CA LEU A 410 -25.50 -8.39 17.54
C LEU A 410 -26.30 -7.12 17.18
N ASP A 411 -27.01 -6.52 18.14
CA ASP A 411 -27.78 -5.30 17.93
C ASP A 411 -26.88 -4.09 17.65
N GLY A 412 -25.73 -4.01 18.32
CA GLY A 412 -24.73 -2.99 18.03
C GLY A 412 -24.16 -3.11 16.61
N ALA A 413 -23.86 -4.33 16.17
CA ALA A 413 -23.38 -4.61 14.82
C ALA A 413 -24.44 -4.24 13.77
N ARG A 414 -25.71 -4.60 14.01
CA ARG A 414 -26.84 -4.23 13.13
C ARG A 414 -26.98 -2.72 13.00
N ARG A 415 -27.01 -1.97 14.12
CA ARG A 415 -27.08 -0.50 14.09
C ARG A 415 -25.93 0.15 13.33
N LEU A 416 -24.72 -0.40 13.47
CA LEU A 416 -23.56 0.08 12.73
C LEU A 416 -23.66 -0.22 11.23
N ALA A 417 -24.14 -1.41 10.86
CA ALA A 417 -24.40 -1.77 9.47
C ALA A 417 -25.46 -0.84 8.86
N ASP A 418 -26.58 -0.61 9.56
CA ASP A 418 -27.65 0.30 9.12
C ASP A 418 -27.12 1.73 8.91
N PHE A 419 -26.30 2.23 9.85
CA PHE A 419 -25.65 3.52 9.73
C PHE A 419 -24.76 3.61 8.48
N VAL A 420 -23.92 2.60 8.25
CA VAL A 420 -23.04 2.53 7.08
C VAL A 420 -23.85 2.48 5.78
N LEU A 421 -24.91 1.67 5.73
CA LEU A 421 -25.78 1.56 4.56
C LEU A 421 -26.46 2.90 4.24
N ALA A 422 -26.96 3.60 5.26
CA ALA A 422 -27.57 4.92 5.11
C ALA A 422 -26.55 5.99 4.66
N ALA A 423 -25.26 5.79 4.94
CA ALA A 423 -24.18 6.70 4.56
C ALA A 423 -23.68 6.51 3.12
N GLN A 424 -24.11 5.45 2.41
CA GLN A 424 -23.69 5.18 1.02
C GLN A 424 -24.23 6.27 0.09
N GLN A 425 -23.38 6.77 -0.80
CA GLN A 425 -23.77 7.73 -1.83
C GLN A 425 -24.53 7.03 -2.98
N ALA A 426 -25.22 7.80 -3.82
CA ALA A 426 -26.01 7.27 -4.93
C ALA A 426 -25.16 6.51 -5.96
N ASP A 427 -23.89 6.90 -6.14
CA ASP A 427 -22.93 6.23 -7.02
C ASP A 427 -22.35 4.94 -6.43
N GLY A 428 -22.75 4.55 -5.21
CA GLY A 428 -22.25 3.38 -4.50
C GLY A 428 -21.03 3.65 -3.62
N SER A 429 -20.47 4.85 -3.65
CA SER A 429 -19.28 5.20 -2.88
C SER A 429 -19.58 5.50 -1.41
N TRP A 430 -18.52 5.49 -0.59
CA TRP A 430 -18.52 6.14 0.71
C TRP A 430 -17.47 7.24 0.76
N ARG A 431 -17.81 8.31 1.48
CA ARG A 431 -16.88 9.40 1.78
C ARG A 431 -15.80 8.95 2.75
N TYR A 432 -14.68 9.66 2.78
CA TYR A 432 -13.70 9.45 3.84
C TYR A 432 -14.30 9.70 5.24
N SER A 433 -15.07 10.79 5.38
CA SER A 433 -15.74 11.17 6.63
C SER A 433 -17.08 11.83 6.33
N GLN A 434 -18.14 11.44 7.06
CA GLN A 434 -19.47 12.03 6.88
C GLN A 434 -19.53 13.49 7.33
N LYS A 435 -18.68 13.89 8.28
CA LYS A 435 -18.61 15.27 8.78
C LYS A 435 -17.57 16.13 8.08
N GLN A 436 -16.89 15.59 7.08
CA GLN A 436 -15.87 16.31 6.29
C GLN A 436 -16.12 16.00 4.80
N PRO A 437 -17.26 16.46 4.25
CA PRO A 437 -17.64 16.17 2.88
C PRO A 437 -16.62 16.67 1.84
N GLU A 438 -15.84 17.70 2.18
CA GLU A 438 -14.77 18.26 1.36
C GLU A 438 -13.66 17.25 1.02
N LEU A 439 -13.51 16.19 1.82
CA LEU A 439 -12.53 15.13 1.55
C LEU A 439 -12.98 14.16 0.46
N GLY A 440 -14.25 14.24 0.02
CA GLY A 440 -14.78 13.47 -1.10
C GLY A 440 -15.00 11.98 -0.84
N ALA A 441 -15.43 11.30 -1.91
CA ALA A 441 -15.52 9.84 -1.98
C ALA A 441 -14.12 9.21 -1.90
N CYS A 442 -14.02 8.04 -1.25
CA CYS A 442 -12.73 7.44 -0.92
C CYS A 442 -12.72 5.96 -1.28
N ALA A 443 -11.97 5.58 -2.32
CA ALA A 443 -11.91 4.20 -2.80
C ALA A 443 -11.46 3.22 -1.70
N LYS A 444 -10.51 3.63 -0.86
CA LYS A 444 -10.04 2.86 0.31
C LYS A 444 -11.16 2.56 1.30
N THR A 445 -12.01 3.56 1.54
CA THR A 445 -13.14 3.44 2.46
C THR A 445 -14.23 2.56 1.86
N THR A 446 -14.53 2.77 0.57
CA THR A 446 -15.51 1.97 -0.16
C THR A 446 -15.13 0.49 -0.19
N ALA A 447 -13.88 0.16 -0.50
CA ALA A 447 -13.39 -1.23 -0.48
C ALA A 447 -13.48 -1.87 0.91
N ALA A 448 -13.09 -1.13 1.96
CA ALA A 448 -13.18 -1.62 3.34
C ALA A 448 -14.63 -1.90 3.76
N LEU A 449 -15.56 -0.99 3.47
CA LEU A 449 -16.97 -1.17 3.83
C LEU A 449 -17.66 -2.24 2.98
N ALA A 450 -17.29 -2.39 1.71
CA ALA A 450 -17.77 -3.48 0.86
C ALA A 450 -17.42 -4.85 1.49
N LEU A 451 -16.17 -5.05 1.90
CA LEU A 451 -15.76 -6.28 2.57
C LEU A 451 -16.45 -6.43 3.94
N ALA A 452 -16.52 -5.38 4.75
CA ALA A 452 -17.15 -5.44 6.07
C ALA A 452 -18.64 -5.82 6.01
N LEU A 453 -19.38 -5.27 5.03
CA LEU A 453 -20.79 -5.59 4.82
C LEU A 453 -20.98 -7.01 4.28
N ALA A 454 -20.09 -7.48 3.40
CA ALA A 454 -20.12 -8.88 2.94
C ALA A 454 -19.84 -9.87 4.09
N GLU A 455 -18.85 -9.57 4.95
CA GLU A 455 -18.56 -10.37 6.14
C GLU A 455 -19.71 -10.33 7.16
N TRP A 456 -20.33 -9.16 7.35
CA TRP A 456 -21.51 -9.01 8.20
C TRP A 456 -22.70 -9.80 7.68
N ALA A 457 -23.01 -9.73 6.38
CA ALA A 457 -24.10 -10.48 5.77
C ALA A 457 -23.93 -11.99 6.00
N ARG A 458 -22.71 -12.50 5.84
CA ARG A 458 -22.38 -13.90 6.14
C ARG A 458 -22.48 -14.24 7.63
N ALA A 459 -22.05 -13.34 8.51
CA ALA A 459 -22.06 -13.57 9.96
C ALA A 459 -23.47 -13.54 10.56
N SER A 460 -24.32 -12.65 10.07
CA SER A 460 -25.69 -12.43 10.58
C SER A 460 -26.75 -13.27 9.86
N GLY A 461 -26.46 -13.74 8.65
CA GLY A 461 -27.44 -14.35 7.74
C GLY A 461 -28.33 -13.34 7.02
N ASP A 462 -28.13 -12.03 7.24
CA ASP A 462 -28.87 -10.96 6.57
C ASP A 462 -28.23 -10.63 5.22
N ALA A 463 -28.92 -10.95 4.13
CA ALA A 463 -28.45 -10.65 2.77
C ALA A 463 -28.72 -9.20 2.33
N GLY A 464 -29.48 -8.41 3.08
CA GLY A 464 -29.84 -7.02 2.76
C GLY A 464 -28.65 -6.12 2.38
N PRO A 465 -27.49 -6.20 3.05
CA PRO A 465 -26.30 -5.43 2.70
C PRO A 465 -25.70 -5.71 1.32
N LEU A 466 -25.96 -6.87 0.71
CA LEU A 466 -25.26 -7.31 -0.52
C LEU A 466 -25.55 -6.41 -1.73
N THR A 467 -26.74 -5.80 -1.81
CA THR A 467 -27.04 -4.81 -2.86
C THR A 467 -26.13 -3.57 -2.74
N ALA A 468 -25.85 -3.12 -1.52
CA ALA A 468 -24.92 -2.02 -1.29
C ALA A 468 -23.47 -2.41 -1.63
N VAL A 469 -23.08 -3.65 -1.33
CA VAL A 469 -21.77 -4.19 -1.74
C VAL A 469 -21.62 -4.18 -3.26
N SER A 470 -22.62 -4.64 -4.00
CA SER A 470 -22.59 -4.62 -5.47
C SER A 470 -22.41 -3.22 -6.05
N ARG A 471 -23.15 -2.22 -5.52
CA ARG A 471 -22.96 -0.81 -5.94
C ARG A 471 -21.57 -0.29 -5.63
N ALA A 472 -21.01 -0.66 -4.48
CA ALA A 472 -19.66 -0.27 -4.07
C ALA A 472 -18.58 -0.84 -4.99
N LEU A 473 -18.72 -2.09 -5.42
CA LEU A 473 -17.83 -2.73 -6.39
C LEU A 473 -17.92 -2.03 -7.76
N GLY A 474 -19.14 -1.67 -8.19
CA GLY A 474 -19.35 -0.87 -9.40
C GLY A 474 -18.66 0.51 -9.33
N TYR A 475 -18.75 1.21 -8.19
CA TYR A 475 -18.00 2.45 -7.98
C TYR A 475 -16.48 2.23 -8.13
N LEU A 476 -15.93 1.19 -7.49
CA LEU A 476 -14.50 0.91 -7.54
C LEU A 476 -14.00 0.64 -8.97
N GLU A 477 -14.82 0.03 -9.82
CA GLU A 477 -14.52 -0.11 -11.26
C GLU A 477 -14.33 1.24 -11.94
N THR A 478 -15.18 2.23 -11.63
CA THR A 478 -15.03 3.60 -12.17
C THR A 478 -13.80 4.34 -11.66
N CYS A 479 -13.21 3.90 -10.54
CA CYS A 479 -11.98 4.47 -9.99
C CYS A 479 -10.71 4.04 -10.74
N ARG A 480 -10.80 3.11 -11.69
CA ARG A 480 -9.64 2.66 -12.46
C ARG A 480 -9.22 3.72 -13.47
N ARG A 481 -7.90 3.88 -13.64
CA ARG A 481 -7.28 4.84 -14.55
C ARG A 481 -6.09 4.20 -15.27
N PRO A 482 -6.33 3.23 -16.16
CA PRO A 482 -5.26 2.45 -16.81
C PRO A 482 -4.31 3.31 -17.66
N ASP A 483 -4.73 4.53 -18.01
CA ASP A 483 -3.99 5.52 -18.79
C ASP A 483 -2.95 6.32 -17.98
N VAL A 484 -3.03 6.31 -16.65
CA VAL A 484 -2.16 7.13 -15.76
C VAL A 484 -1.46 6.31 -14.68
N VAL A 485 -1.55 4.99 -14.73
CA VAL A 485 -0.84 4.07 -13.84
C VAL A 485 0.00 3.08 -14.67
N PRO A 486 1.07 2.50 -14.10
CA PRO A 486 1.80 1.41 -14.74
C PRO A 486 0.86 0.28 -15.16
N PRO A 487 1.11 -0.41 -16.30
CA PRO A 487 0.25 -1.48 -16.80
C PRO A 487 -0.07 -2.56 -15.77
N GLU A 488 0.85 -2.86 -14.86
CA GLU A 488 0.67 -3.84 -13.79
C GLU A 488 -0.37 -3.40 -12.77
N LEU A 489 -0.54 -2.09 -12.56
CA LEU A 489 -1.49 -1.49 -11.62
C LEU A 489 -2.83 -1.13 -12.27
N ALA A 490 -3.00 -1.33 -13.57
CA ALA A 490 -4.20 -0.93 -14.33
C ALA A 490 -5.51 -1.51 -13.78
N GLY A 491 -5.45 -2.67 -13.11
CA GLY A 491 -6.60 -3.32 -12.48
C GLY A 491 -6.95 -2.80 -11.09
N MET A 492 -6.13 -1.92 -10.50
CA MET A 492 -6.29 -1.41 -9.14
C MET A 492 -7.09 -0.08 -9.14
N PRO A 493 -7.92 0.18 -8.11
CA PRO A 493 -8.61 1.46 -8.00
C PRO A 493 -7.65 2.59 -7.62
N VAL A 494 -7.79 3.74 -8.28
CA VAL A 494 -7.12 4.99 -7.89
C VAL A 494 -8.01 5.75 -6.89
N ASP A 495 -7.46 6.11 -5.74
CA ASP A 495 -8.13 6.96 -4.77
C ASP A 495 -7.73 8.43 -4.98
N THR A 496 -8.73 9.30 -5.05
CA THR A 496 -8.56 10.75 -5.21
C THR A 496 -9.13 11.55 -4.05
N SER A 497 -9.50 10.90 -2.93
CA SER A 497 -10.01 11.59 -1.74
C SER A 497 -8.98 12.57 -1.17
N GLY A 498 -9.41 13.73 -0.67
CA GLY A 498 -8.53 14.78 -0.12
C GLY A 498 -7.73 14.34 1.12
N GLU A 499 -8.21 13.32 1.83
CA GLU A 499 -7.39 12.60 2.81
C GLU A 499 -6.80 11.36 2.12
N GLY A 500 -5.61 11.51 1.53
CA GLY A 500 -4.90 10.41 0.89
C GLY A 500 -4.47 9.32 1.89
N CYS A 501 -3.46 8.53 1.57
CA CYS A 501 -3.04 7.47 2.49
C CYS A 501 -2.29 8.11 3.72
N ILE A 502 -2.53 7.60 4.94
CA ILE A 502 -1.98 7.99 6.28
C ILE A 502 -1.33 9.40 6.31
N VAL A 503 -2.06 10.46 6.70
CA VAL A 503 -1.67 11.87 7.06
C VAL A 503 -0.64 12.63 6.17
N TYR A 504 0.39 11.97 5.64
CA TYR A 504 1.53 12.47 4.88
C TYR A 504 1.21 12.80 3.42
N PHE A 505 0.15 12.23 2.83
CA PHE A 505 -0.20 12.43 1.41
C PHE A 505 -1.60 13.01 1.26
N ARG A 506 -1.83 14.24 1.71
CA ARG A 506 -3.10 14.93 1.46
C ARG A 506 -3.21 15.38 0.00
N ASP A 507 -4.42 15.33 -0.53
CA ASP A 507 -4.78 15.88 -1.84
C ASP A 507 -3.98 15.33 -3.03
N ARG A 508 -3.54 14.05 -2.96
CA ARG A 508 -2.80 13.36 -4.04
C ARG A 508 -3.51 12.09 -4.49
N PRO A 509 -3.70 11.89 -5.81
CA PRO A 509 -4.14 10.63 -6.36
C PRO A 509 -3.14 9.51 -6.09
N VAL A 510 -3.65 8.36 -5.63
CA VAL A 510 -2.82 7.22 -5.21
C VAL A 510 -3.49 5.90 -5.52
N VAL A 511 -2.73 4.88 -5.92
CA VAL A 511 -3.17 3.48 -5.80
C VAL A 511 -2.69 3.01 -4.43
N CYS A 512 -3.59 2.75 -3.46
CA CYS A 512 -3.16 2.13 -2.20
C CYS A 512 -3.37 0.59 -2.30
N ALA A 513 -2.33 -0.21 -1.98
CA ALA A 513 -2.33 -1.66 -2.15
C ALA A 513 -3.46 -2.36 -1.38
N TYR A 514 -3.70 -1.94 -0.13
CA TYR A 514 -4.79 -2.51 0.68
C TYR A 514 -6.18 -2.22 0.10
N ALA A 515 -6.38 -1.15 -0.68
CA ALA A 515 -7.68 -0.88 -1.30
C ALA A 515 -8.01 -1.95 -2.35
N GLY A 516 -7.04 -2.29 -3.21
CA GLY A 516 -7.22 -3.37 -4.19
C GLY A 516 -7.34 -4.74 -3.52
N ALA A 517 -6.63 -4.99 -2.42
CA ALA A 517 -6.75 -6.25 -1.68
C ALA A 517 -8.13 -6.41 -1.04
N LEU A 518 -8.67 -5.35 -0.41
CA LEU A 518 -10.01 -5.34 0.15
C LEU A 518 -11.09 -5.48 -0.94
N GLU A 519 -10.91 -4.85 -2.09
CA GLU A 519 -11.81 -5.01 -3.23
C GLU A 519 -11.82 -6.46 -3.72
N LEU A 520 -10.64 -7.05 -3.94
CA LEU A 520 -10.51 -8.45 -4.37
C LEU A 520 -11.18 -9.40 -3.37
N LEU A 521 -10.94 -9.20 -2.07
CA LEU A 521 -11.59 -9.99 -1.03
C LEU A 521 -13.11 -9.81 -1.01
N ALA A 522 -13.62 -8.58 -1.21
CA ALA A 522 -15.05 -8.31 -1.27
C ALA A 522 -15.72 -8.99 -2.47
N ARG A 523 -15.10 -8.94 -3.65
CA ARG A 523 -15.56 -9.63 -4.86
C ARG A 523 -15.66 -11.14 -4.67
N LEU A 524 -14.61 -11.73 -4.12
CA LEU A 524 -14.60 -13.16 -3.78
C LEU A 524 -15.65 -13.50 -2.71
N ALA A 525 -15.88 -12.62 -1.74
CA ALA A 525 -16.88 -12.83 -0.69
C ALA A 525 -18.33 -12.82 -1.22
N VAL A 526 -18.60 -12.12 -2.33
CA VAL A 526 -19.91 -12.14 -3.00
C VAL A 526 -20.01 -13.18 -4.12
N GLY A 527 -18.99 -14.02 -4.28
CA GLY A 527 -19.02 -15.17 -5.17
C GLY A 527 -18.58 -14.91 -6.61
N GLU A 528 -17.93 -13.78 -6.89
CA GLU A 528 -17.25 -13.59 -8.18
C GLU A 528 -16.16 -14.66 -8.36
N ARG A 529 -16.06 -15.19 -9.58
CA ARG A 529 -15.11 -16.24 -9.98
C ARG A 529 -14.32 -15.77 -11.22
N PRO A 530 -13.09 -16.27 -11.42
CA PRO A 530 -12.28 -15.97 -12.61
C PRO A 530 -12.97 -16.33 -13.93
#